data_AF-A0A9D8FQW3-F1
#
_entry.id   AF-A0A9D8FQW3-F1
#
_cell.length_a   1.000
_cell.length_b   1.000
_cell.length_c   1.000
_cell.angle_alpha   90.00
_cell.angle_beta   90.00
_cell.angle_gamma   90.00
#
_symmetry.space_group_name_H-M   'P 1'
#
loop_
_entity.id
_entity.type
_entity.pdbx_description
1 polymer ?
#
loop_
_entity_poly.entity_id
_entity_poly.type
_entity_poly.pdbx_seq_one_letter_code
_entity_poly.pdbx_strand_id
1 'polypeptide(L)'
;MSNRSLRYLVLVILLVAAGGATHFVQARRDGVDRPSQDQALYRLYADIDTWRRTSRERVVSMNHDMRLDADLGALPLEVGDWQGRDIEQVDAQVLEVLDPDSYMLRLYERDDGRYLWLSLIGSRKGTSFHPPQICYGGWHTVVRSEAIPLRRGELYVMSLIASRGDETDLVYHSYLWPNRERDLQDGLVMFKVMTDLQGTEDETRDLIRSFVSLWFEEASVARE
;
A
#
# COMPACT_ATOMS: atom_id res chain seq x y z
N MET A 1 -36.99 -10.85 -50.96
CA MET A 1 -36.60 -10.06 -49.76
C MET A 1 -36.23 -8.65 -50.21
N SER A 2 -36.77 -7.61 -49.57
CA SER A 2 -36.45 -6.22 -49.90
C SER A 2 -35.01 -5.88 -49.49
N ASN A 3 -34.33 -5.05 -50.29
CA ASN A 3 -32.96 -4.57 -50.05
C ASN A 3 -32.81 -3.87 -48.68
N ARG A 4 -33.91 -3.42 -48.07
CA ARG A 4 -33.96 -2.86 -46.71
C ARG A 4 -33.86 -3.94 -45.63
N SER A 5 -34.57 -5.05 -45.79
CA SER A 5 -34.56 -6.17 -44.84
C SER A 5 -33.19 -6.84 -44.72
N LEU A 6 -32.44 -6.90 -45.83
CA LEU A 6 -31.07 -7.42 -45.84
C LEU A 6 -30.10 -6.49 -45.08
N ARG A 7 -30.26 -5.17 -45.19
CA ARG A 7 -29.44 -4.18 -44.48
C ARG A 7 -29.65 -4.23 -42.97
N TYR A 8 -30.89 -4.39 -42.51
CA TYR A 8 -31.16 -4.53 -41.07
C TYR A 8 -30.61 -5.84 -40.51
N LEU A 9 -30.68 -6.94 -41.26
CA LEU A 9 -30.08 -8.22 -40.85
C LEU A 9 -28.56 -8.10 -40.67
N VAL A 10 -27.87 -7.45 -41.61
CA VAL A 10 -26.42 -7.22 -41.53
C VAL A 10 -26.05 -6.35 -40.33
N LEU A 11 -26.82 -5.30 -40.04
CA LEU A 11 -26.59 -4.43 -38.87
C LEU A 11 -26.76 -5.17 -37.54
N VAL A 12 -27.77 -6.02 -37.43
CA VAL A 12 -27.99 -6.84 -36.21
C VAL A 12 -26.84 -7.83 -36.02
N ILE A 13 -26.38 -8.49 -37.09
CA ILE A 13 -25.24 -9.41 -37.02
C ILE A 13 -23.97 -8.67 -36.59
N LEU A 14 -23.70 -7.48 -37.12
CA LEU A 14 -22.53 -6.68 -36.73
C LEU A 14 -22.60 -6.23 -35.27
N LEU A 15 -23.76 -5.84 -34.77
CA LEU A 15 -23.94 -5.45 -33.36
C LEU A 15 -23.76 -6.64 -32.41
N VAL A 16 -24.29 -7.81 -32.76
CA VAL A 16 -24.09 -9.05 -31.97
C VAL A 16 -22.64 -9.49 -32.01
N ALA A 17 -21.96 -9.39 -33.16
CA ALA A 17 -20.53 -9.68 -33.28
C ALA A 17 -19.67 -8.71 -32.47
N ALA A 18 -20.00 -7.41 -32.47
CA ALA A 18 -19.30 -6.40 -31.68
C ALA A 18 -19.50 -6.61 -30.17
N GLY A 19 -20.73 -6.92 -29.73
CA GLY A 19 -21.05 -7.27 -28.34
C GLY A 19 -20.38 -8.58 -27.90
N GLY A 20 -20.35 -9.59 -28.77
CA GLY A 20 -19.65 -10.85 -28.53
C GLY A 20 -18.14 -10.67 -28.45
N ALA A 21 -17.55 -9.83 -29.29
CA ALA A 21 -16.13 -9.51 -29.26
C ALA A 21 -15.73 -8.74 -27.99
N THR A 22 -16.58 -7.80 -27.52
CA THR A 22 -16.33 -7.09 -26.25
C THR A 22 -16.43 -8.03 -25.06
N HIS A 23 -17.45 -8.90 -25.00
CA HIS A 23 -17.55 -9.91 -23.96
C HIS A 23 -16.41 -10.93 -24.00
N PHE A 24 -15.95 -11.34 -25.18
CA PHE A 24 -14.83 -12.27 -25.33
C PHE A 24 -13.49 -11.64 -24.91
N VAL A 25 -13.29 -10.35 -25.20
CA VAL A 25 -12.10 -9.60 -24.74
C VAL A 25 -12.14 -9.36 -23.24
N GLN A 26 -13.31 -9.05 -22.65
CA GLN A 26 -13.48 -8.98 -21.19
C GLN A 26 -13.27 -10.33 -20.52
N ALA A 27 -13.87 -11.42 -21.02
CA ALA A 27 -13.68 -12.76 -20.48
C ALA A 27 -12.23 -13.26 -20.59
N ARG A 28 -11.47 -12.80 -21.61
CA ARG A 28 -10.01 -13.02 -21.67
C ARG A 28 -9.23 -12.15 -20.69
N ARG A 29 -9.66 -10.92 -20.39
CA ARG A 29 -9.05 -10.10 -19.32
C ARG A 29 -9.31 -10.71 -17.94
N ASP A 30 -10.50 -11.23 -17.71
CA ASP A 30 -10.88 -11.90 -16.45
C ASP A 30 -10.27 -13.32 -16.33
N GLY A 31 -9.79 -13.88 -17.44
CA GLY A 31 -9.19 -15.21 -17.54
C GLY A 31 -7.65 -15.22 -17.66
N VAL A 32 -7.00 -14.06 -17.71
CA VAL A 32 -5.54 -13.94 -17.59
C VAL A 32 -5.22 -13.74 -16.11
N ASP A 33 -4.62 -14.77 -15.53
CA ASP A 33 -4.09 -14.85 -14.17
C ASP A 33 -5.12 -14.85 -13.02
N ARG A 34 -5.88 -15.94 -12.92
CA ARG A 34 -6.14 -16.50 -11.58
C ARG A 34 -4.94 -17.38 -11.21
N PRO A 35 -4.00 -16.91 -10.36
CA PRO A 35 -2.93 -17.77 -9.86
C PRO A 35 -3.55 -18.99 -9.18
N SER A 36 -3.00 -20.15 -9.50
CA SER A 36 -3.25 -21.42 -8.81
C SER A 36 -3.04 -21.26 -7.30
N GLN A 37 -3.78 -22.03 -6.49
CA GLN A 37 -3.75 -22.05 -5.02
C GLN A 37 -2.42 -22.54 -4.37
N ASP A 38 -1.27 -22.31 -5.01
CA ASP A 38 -0.03 -22.00 -4.27
C ASP A 38 -0.09 -20.48 -4.09
N GLN A 39 -0.34 -19.96 -2.88
CA GLN A 39 -0.58 -18.53 -2.66
C GLN A 39 0.50 -17.68 -3.37
N ALA A 40 0.16 -17.15 -4.55
CA ALA A 40 1.09 -16.35 -5.31
C ALA A 40 1.32 -15.09 -4.50
N LEU A 41 2.55 -14.91 -4.01
CA LEU A 41 2.93 -13.71 -3.28
C LEU A 41 2.64 -12.50 -4.17
N TYR A 42 1.95 -11.51 -3.61
CA TYR A 42 1.77 -10.22 -4.26
C TYR A 42 3.14 -9.54 -4.36
N ARG A 43 3.41 -8.90 -5.51
CA ARG A 43 4.68 -8.21 -5.75
C ARG A 43 4.43 -6.75 -6.02
N LEU A 44 5.10 -5.89 -5.27
CA LEU A 44 5.04 -4.42 -5.41
C LEU A 44 6.46 -3.84 -5.44
N TYR A 45 6.57 -2.61 -5.92
CA TYR A 45 7.81 -1.85 -5.94
C TYR A 45 7.78 -0.88 -4.76
N ALA A 46 8.54 -1.17 -3.72
CA ALA A 46 8.67 -0.33 -2.53
C ALA A 46 9.80 0.69 -2.71
N ASP A 47 9.55 1.95 -2.38
CA ASP A 47 10.59 3.00 -2.32
C ASP A 47 10.24 4.05 -1.26
N ILE A 48 11.21 4.83 -0.84
CA ILE A 48 11.09 5.85 0.21
C ILE A 48 10.71 7.24 -0.33
N ASP A 49 10.52 7.36 -1.65
CA ASP A 49 10.20 8.61 -2.34
C ASP A 49 9.16 8.35 -3.44
N THR A 50 8.18 9.24 -3.55
CA THR A 50 7.09 9.16 -4.54
C THR A 50 7.46 9.77 -5.88
N TRP A 51 8.33 10.77 -5.90
CA TRP A 51 8.61 11.58 -7.10
C TRP A 51 9.85 11.08 -7.82
N ARG A 52 10.85 10.61 -7.07
CA ARG A 52 12.11 10.12 -7.60
C ARG A 52 12.23 8.63 -7.35
N ARG A 53 12.71 7.89 -8.36
CA ARG A 53 13.23 6.55 -8.12
C ARG A 53 14.56 6.65 -7.40
N THR A 54 14.67 6.02 -6.24
CA THR A 54 15.91 6.00 -5.48
C THR A 54 16.67 4.70 -5.70
N SER A 55 17.95 4.65 -5.35
CA SER A 55 18.74 3.39 -5.33
C SER A 55 18.24 2.38 -4.28
N ARG A 56 17.27 2.78 -3.45
CA ARG A 56 16.65 1.97 -2.42
C ARG A 56 15.33 1.34 -2.87
N GLU A 57 14.91 1.54 -4.12
CA GLU A 57 13.77 0.82 -4.69
C GLU A 57 14.02 -0.70 -4.59
N ARG A 58 13.00 -1.43 -4.14
CA ARG A 58 13.01 -2.89 -4.05
C ARG A 58 11.71 -3.45 -4.57
N VAL A 59 11.79 -4.56 -5.29
CA VAL A 59 10.63 -5.41 -5.54
C VAL A 59 10.43 -6.25 -4.29
N VAL A 60 9.32 -6.01 -3.60
CA VAL A 60 8.94 -6.72 -2.37
C VAL A 60 7.83 -7.72 -2.66
N SER A 61 7.85 -8.84 -1.95
CA SER A 61 6.79 -9.85 -1.98
C SER A 61 6.07 -9.92 -0.65
N MET A 62 4.76 -10.15 -0.67
CA MET A 62 3.90 -10.18 0.52
C MET A 62 2.73 -11.16 0.36
N ASN A 63 2.16 -11.61 1.48
CA ASN A 63 1.04 -12.56 1.48
C ASN A 63 -0.33 -11.88 1.29
N HIS A 64 -0.38 -10.55 1.39
CA HIS A 64 -1.62 -9.79 1.35
C HIS A 64 -1.56 -8.71 0.28
N ASP A 65 -2.66 -8.53 -0.45
CA ASP A 65 -2.74 -7.53 -1.50
C ASP A 65 -2.87 -6.13 -0.91
N MET A 66 -1.86 -5.28 -1.11
CA MET A 66 -1.86 -3.88 -0.67
C MET A 66 -1.96 -2.91 -1.85
N ARG A 67 -2.43 -3.36 -3.02
CA ARG A 67 -2.70 -2.47 -4.14
C ARG A 67 -3.91 -1.59 -3.85
N LEU A 68 -3.96 -0.42 -4.47
CA LEU A 68 -5.09 0.52 -4.31
C LEU A 68 -6.45 -0.11 -4.67
N ASP A 69 -6.48 -0.96 -5.70
CA ASP A 69 -7.72 -1.62 -6.17
C ASP A 69 -8.08 -2.88 -5.36
N ALA A 70 -7.26 -3.24 -4.37
CA ALA A 70 -7.58 -4.30 -3.43
C ALA A 70 -8.48 -3.78 -2.31
N ASP A 71 -9.16 -4.70 -1.62
CA ASP A 71 -9.85 -4.38 -0.39
C ASP A 71 -8.82 -4.27 0.76
N LEU A 72 -8.35 -3.05 1.03
CA LEU A 72 -7.41 -2.81 2.13
C LEU A 72 -8.02 -3.19 3.50
N GLY A 73 -9.35 -3.16 3.64
CA GLY A 73 -10.03 -3.60 4.87
C GLY A 73 -9.91 -5.11 5.11
N ALA A 74 -9.73 -5.91 4.04
CA ALA A 74 -9.58 -7.36 4.10
C ALA A 74 -8.21 -7.83 4.62
N LEU A 75 -7.28 -6.92 4.92
CA LEU A 75 -6.04 -7.28 5.60
C LEU A 75 -6.35 -7.92 6.95
N PRO A 76 -5.55 -8.91 7.40
CA PRO A 76 -5.82 -9.64 8.63
C PRO A 76 -5.79 -8.73 9.86
N LEU A 77 -6.69 -9.01 10.81
CA LEU A 77 -6.64 -8.40 12.14
C LEU A 77 -5.60 -9.08 13.02
N GLU A 78 -5.23 -10.32 12.75
CA GLU A 78 -4.21 -11.06 13.50
C GLU A 78 -2.95 -11.20 12.66
N VAL A 79 -1.83 -10.67 13.15
CA VAL A 79 -0.54 -10.70 12.43
C VAL A 79 0.59 -11.02 13.41
N GLY A 80 1.13 -12.24 13.35
CA GLY A 80 2.05 -12.72 14.38
C GLY A 80 1.38 -12.70 15.76
N ASP A 81 2.01 -12.05 16.74
CA ASP A 81 1.46 -11.88 18.11
C ASP A 81 0.56 -10.64 18.25
N TRP A 82 0.21 -9.96 17.15
CA TRP A 82 -0.51 -8.69 17.18
C TRP A 82 -1.99 -8.88 16.91
N GLN A 83 -2.83 -8.29 17.76
CA GLN A 83 -4.27 -8.20 17.58
C GLN A 83 -4.67 -6.80 17.12
N GLY A 84 -5.29 -6.74 15.96
CA GLY A 84 -5.71 -5.53 15.27
C GLY A 84 -7.17 -5.20 15.51
N ARG A 85 -7.48 -3.90 15.46
CA ARG A 85 -8.85 -3.36 15.36
C ARG A 85 -8.88 -2.11 14.50
N ASP A 86 -9.88 -2.02 13.63
CA ASP A 86 -10.06 -0.86 12.77
C ASP A 86 -10.46 0.37 13.59
N ILE A 87 -9.94 1.53 13.18
CA ILE A 87 -10.25 2.82 13.77
C ILE A 87 -11.15 3.56 12.78
N GLU A 88 -12.45 3.54 13.04
CA GLU A 88 -13.46 4.16 12.16
C GLU A 88 -13.41 5.69 12.18
N GLN A 89 -12.99 6.28 13.31
CA GLN A 89 -12.93 7.73 13.48
C GLN A 89 -11.52 8.22 13.18
N VAL A 90 -11.34 8.64 11.94
CA VAL A 90 -10.16 9.37 11.48
C VAL A 90 -10.46 10.86 11.53
N ASP A 91 -9.47 11.68 11.88
CA ASP A 91 -9.61 13.12 11.83
C ASP A 91 -10.05 13.57 10.42
N ALA A 92 -11.21 14.22 10.34
CA ALA A 92 -11.79 14.69 9.09
C ALA A 92 -10.86 15.68 8.37
N GLN A 93 -10.09 16.47 9.11
CA GLN A 93 -9.10 17.38 8.54
C GLN A 93 -7.95 16.61 7.87
N VAL A 94 -7.53 15.49 8.46
CA VAL A 94 -6.50 14.63 7.86
C VAL A 94 -7.01 14.02 6.55
N LEU A 95 -8.24 13.52 6.53
CA LEU A 95 -8.86 12.99 5.32
C LEU A 95 -9.09 14.06 4.25
N GLU A 96 -9.49 15.28 4.64
CA GLU A 96 -9.66 16.40 3.72
C GLU A 96 -8.33 16.83 3.08
N VAL A 97 -7.26 16.92 3.88
CA VAL A 97 -5.93 17.31 3.39
C VAL A 97 -5.31 16.24 2.49
N LEU A 98 -5.46 14.96 2.85
CA LEU A 98 -4.93 13.86 2.07
C LEU A 98 -5.79 13.55 0.84
N ASP A 99 -7.10 13.75 0.91
CA ASP A 99 -8.06 13.39 -0.13
C ASP A 99 -7.76 12.00 -0.77
N PRO A 100 -7.65 10.92 0.01
CA PRO A 100 -7.25 9.62 -0.52
C PRO A 100 -8.39 8.94 -1.28
N ASP A 101 -8.04 8.07 -2.25
CA ASP A 101 -9.02 7.19 -2.90
C ASP A 101 -9.42 6.03 -1.97
N SER A 102 -8.51 5.59 -1.11
CA SER A 102 -8.73 4.56 -0.09
C SER A 102 -7.89 4.87 1.16
N TYR A 103 -8.45 4.61 2.34
CA TYR A 103 -7.79 4.84 3.61
C TYR A 103 -8.13 3.75 4.62
N MET A 104 -7.11 3.17 5.24
CA MET A 104 -7.23 2.27 6.37
C MET A 104 -6.38 2.79 7.52
N LEU A 105 -6.93 2.77 8.73
CA LEU A 105 -6.20 2.98 9.98
C LEU A 105 -6.58 1.88 10.96
N ARG A 106 -5.57 1.20 11.48
CA ARG A 106 -5.74 0.07 12.39
C ARG A 106 -4.77 0.19 13.54
N LEU A 107 -5.28 0.03 14.76
CA LEU A 107 -4.44 -0.16 15.95
C LEU A 107 -4.16 -1.65 16.08
N TYR A 108 -2.89 -2.00 16.25
CA TYR A 108 -2.45 -3.33 16.64
C TYR A 108 -1.90 -3.28 18.06
N GLU A 109 -2.32 -4.23 18.89
CA GLU A 109 -1.93 -4.34 20.30
C GLU A 109 -1.38 -5.76 20.55
N ARG A 110 -0.44 -5.90 21.48
CA ARG A 110 0.09 -7.18 21.96
C ARG A 110 -0.31 -7.42 23.40
N ASP A 111 -0.23 -8.67 23.84
CA ASP A 111 -0.49 -9.08 25.23
C ASP A 111 0.46 -8.43 26.25
N ASP A 112 1.65 -7.98 25.82
CA ASP A 112 2.59 -7.24 26.68
C ASP A 112 2.25 -5.76 26.85
N GLY A 113 1.11 -5.32 26.29
CA GLY A 113 0.62 -3.94 26.36
C GLY A 113 1.24 -3.00 25.33
N ARG A 114 2.16 -3.49 24.49
CA ARG A 114 2.70 -2.68 23.39
C ARG A 114 1.68 -2.52 22.28
N TYR A 115 1.73 -1.38 21.60
CA TYR A 115 0.82 -1.09 20.49
C TYR A 115 1.50 -0.38 19.33
N LEU A 116 0.83 -0.28 18.19
CA LEU A 116 1.21 0.58 17.07
C LEU A 116 0.03 0.83 16.15
N TRP A 117 0.10 1.89 15.36
CA TRP A 117 -0.87 2.17 14.31
C TRP A 117 -0.29 1.82 12.95
N LEU A 118 -1.05 1.04 12.18
CA LEU A 118 -0.84 0.85 10.74
C LEU A 118 -1.83 1.73 9.98
N SER A 119 -1.32 2.55 9.08
CA SER A 119 -2.12 3.29 8.13
C SER A 119 -1.72 2.92 6.70
N LEU A 120 -2.72 2.60 5.88
CA LEU A 120 -2.56 2.48 4.44
C LEU A 120 -3.33 3.60 3.77
N ILE A 121 -2.61 4.42 3.00
CA ILE A 121 -3.19 5.56 2.29
C ILE A 121 -3.01 5.29 0.81
N GLY A 122 -4.11 4.99 0.12
CA GLY A 122 -4.13 4.70 -1.30
C GLY A 122 -4.68 5.86 -2.12
N SER A 123 -4.02 6.23 -3.21
CA SER A 123 -4.49 7.31 -4.09
C SER A 123 -3.83 7.28 -5.46
N ARG A 124 -4.56 7.78 -6.47
CA ARG A 124 -4.03 8.15 -7.80
C ARG A 124 -3.63 9.62 -7.89
N LYS A 125 -3.83 10.37 -6.81
CA LYS A 125 -3.55 11.81 -6.73
C LYS A 125 -2.22 12.01 -6.01
N GLY A 126 -1.23 12.57 -6.70
CA GLY A 126 0.09 12.85 -6.11
C GLY A 126 0.02 13.78 -4.90
N THR A 127 -0.99 14.66 -4.82
CA THR A 127 -1.25 15.56 -3.69
C THR A 127 -1.64 14.82 -2.41
N SER A 128 -2.11 13.58 -2.51
CA SER A 128 -2.42 12.75 -1.33
C SER A 128 -1.19 12.26 -0.58
N PHE A 129 0.01 12.40 -1.18
CA PHE A 129 1.24 11.91 -0.60
C PHE A 129 2.15 13.08 -0.26
N HIS A 130 2.09 13.50 1.00
CA HIS A 130 3.04 14.46 1.52
C HIS A 130 3.98 13.81 2.53
N PRO A 131 5.22 14.33 2.67
CA PRO A 131 6.14 13.86 3.67
C PRO A 131 5.52 13.96 5.10
N PRO A 132 5.66 12.95 5.98
CA PRO A 132 5.02 12.96 7.29
C PRO A 132 5.41 14.14 8.19
N GLN A 133 6.53 14.80 7.94
CA GLN A 133 6.97 15.97 8.73
C GLN A 133 5.94 17.11 8.70
N ILE A 134 5.10 17.18 7.67
CA ILE A 134 4.03 18.18 7.57
C ILE A 134 2.99 17.99 8.70
N CYS A 135 2.68 16.74 9.08
CA CYS A 135 1.76 16.47 10.19
C CYS A 135 2.34 16.87 11.55
N TYR A 136 3.67 16.92 11.66
CA TYR A 136 4.39 17.24 12.89
C TYR A 136 4.78 18.73 12.98
N GLY A 137 3.95 19.61 12.40
CA GLY A 137 4.15 21.05 12.48
C GLY A 137 4.41 21.54 13.91
N GLY A 138 5.54 22.20 14.13
CA GLY A 138 5.95 22.70 15.45
C GLY A 138 6.68 21.69 16.36
N TRP A 139 6.85 20.44 15.91
CA TRP A 139 7.68 19.44 16.60
C TRP A 139 9.12 19.50 16.07
N HIS A 140 10.07 19.01 16.87
CA HIS A 140 11.42 18.74 16.38
C HIS A 140 11.44 17.40 15.63
N THR A 141 11.88 17.39 14.38
CA THR A 141 11.85 16.19 13.53
C THR A 141 13.24 15.76 13.07
N VAL A 142 13.58 14.49 13.25
CA VAL A 142 14.78 13.84 12.69
C VAL A 142 14.36 12.78 11.69
N VAL A 143 14.86 12.89 10.47
CA VAL A 143 14.46 12.05 9.33
C VAL A 143 15.66 11.28 8.81
N ARG A 144 15.52 9.98 8.59
CA ARG A 144 16.55 9.13 8.00
C ARG A 144 15.95 7.96 7.23
N SER A 145 16.70 7.39 6.31
CA SER A 145 16.34 6.10 5.71
C SER A 145 16.91 4.96 6.53
N GLU A 146 16.14 3.89 6.68
CA GLU A 146 16.57 2.67 7.34
C GLU A 146 16.29 1.45 6.48
N ALA A 147 17.15 0.44 6.62
CA ALA A 147 16.96 -0.87 6.03
C ALA A 147 16.37 -1.83 7.09
N ILE A 148 15.31 -2.53 6.71
CA ILE A 148 14.66 -3.57 7.50
C ILE A 148 15.02 -4.91 6.86
N PRO A 149 15.76 -5.79 7.56
CA PRO A 149 16.09 -7.10 7.02
C PRO A 149 14.82 -7.95 6.91
N LEU A 150 14.64 -8.58 5.75
CA LEU A 150 13.58 -9.56 5.50
C LEU A 150 14.19 -10.96 5.41
N ARG A 151 13.38 -12.00 5.18
CA ARG A 151 13.88 -13.37 4.99
C ARG A 151 14.93 -13.44 3.88
N ARG A 152 14.74 -12.67 2.81
CA ARG A 152 15.74 -12.43 1.77
C ARG A 152 15.75 -10.96 1.40
N GLY A 153 16.93 -10.35 1.38
CA GLY A 153 17.10 -8.93 1.08
C GLY A 153 16.62 -8.03 2.21
N GLU A 154 16.38 -6.77 1.86
CA GLU A 154 16.04 -5.72 2.80
C GLU A 154 14.98 -4.79 2.18
N LEU A 155 14.03 -4.34 2.99
CA LEU A 155 13.10 -3.25 2.66
C LEU A 155 13.68 -1.93 3.17
N TYR A 156 13.60 -0.88 2.37
CA TYR A 156 13.93 0.46 2.84
C TYR A 156 12.69 1.23 3.22
N VAL A 157 12.78 1.89 4.38
CA VAL A 157 11.76 2.78 4.91
C VAL A 157 12.36 4.15 5.18
N MET A 158 11.50 5.15 5.20
CA MET A 158 11.81 6.45 5.78
C MET A 158 11.38 6.42 7.25
N SER A 159 12.33 6.63 8.15
CA SER A 159 12.13 6.80 9.58
C SER A 159 12.07 8.29 9.92
N LEU A 160 11.06 8.67 10.69
CA LEU A 160 10.92 9.97 11.30
C LEU A 160 10.80 9.78 12.82
N ILE A 161 11.64 10.47 13.58
CA ILE A 161 11.36 10.76 14.99
C ILE A 161 10.82 12.18 15.05
N ALA A 162 9.68 12.36 15.71
CA ALA A 162 9.15 13.67 16.04
C ALA A 162 9.07 13.81 17.56
N SER A 163 9.56 14.91 18.13
CA SER A 163 9.46 15.18 19.57
C SER A 163 8.92 16.57 19.89
N ARG A 164 8.13 16.65 20.97
CA ARG A 164 7.58 17.90 21.52
C ARG A 164 7.35 17.77 23.02
N GLY A 165 8.19 18.45 23.81
CA GLY A 165 8.18 18.26 25.26
C GLY A 165 8.57 16.82 25.60
N ASP A 166 7.71 16.13 26.35
CA ASP A 166 7.91 14.72 26.73
C ASP A 166 7.28 13.74 25.72
N GLU A 167 6.57 14.24 24.70
CA GLU A 167 5.99 13.42 23.63
C GLU A 167 7.06 13.10 22.58
N THR A 168 7.16 11.83 22.19
CA THR A 168 8.04 11.39 21.09
C THR A 168 7.34 10.31 20.29
N ASP A 169 7.19 10.57 18.99
CA ASP A 169 6.65 9.64 18.01
C ASP A 169 7.76 9.09 17.13
N LEU A 170 7.66 7.79 16.81
CA LEU A 170 8.46 7.14 15.79
C LEU A 170 7.55 6.67 14.66
N VAL A 171 7.89 7.07 13.44
CA VAL A 171 7.11 6.78 12.22
C VAL A 171 8.00 6.14 11.18
N TYR A 172 7.59 4.99 10.65
CA TYR A 172 8.17 4.36 9.46
C TYR A 172 7.17 4.43 8.31
N HIS A 173 7.63 4.77 7.12
CA HIS A 173 6.81 4.64 5.92
C HIS A 173 7.60 4.25 4.67
N SER A 174 6.90 3.65 3.72
CA SER A 174 7.37 3.34 2.37
C SER A 174 6.21 3.48 1.39
N TYR A 175 6.52 3.72 0.12
CA TYR A 175 5.54 3.84 -0.95
C TYR A 175 5.55 2.59 -1.81
N LEU A 176 4.39 2.00 -1.99
CA LEU A 176 4.17 0.76 -2.73
C LEU A 176 3.54 1.08 -4.07
N TRP A 177 4.30 0.82 -5.13
CA TRP A 177 3.85 0.94 -6.51
C TRP A 177 3.46 -0.44 -7.06
N PRO A 178 2.38 -0.54 -7.85
CA PRO A 178 1.93 -1.80 -8.44
C PRO A 178 2.89 -2.32 -9.50
N ASN A 179 3.67 -1.44 -10.12
CA ASN A 179 4.55 -1.77 -11.22
C ASN A 179 5.78 -0.86 -11.26
N ARG A 180 6.69 -1.16 -12.19
CA ARG A 180 7.94 -0.42 -12.36
C ARG A 180 7.71 0.93 -12.98
N GLU A 181 6.68 1.10 -13.80
CA GLU A 181 6.42 2.31 -14.57
C GLU A 181 6.11 3.49 -13.65
N ARG A 182 5.56 3.23 -12.46
CA ARG A 182 5.16 4.24 -11.47
C ARG A 182 4.17 5.26 -12.05
N ASP A 183 3.25 4.79 -12.89
CA ASP A 183 2.14 5.63 -13.30
C ASP A 183 1.18 5.77 -12.10
N LEU A 184 0.96 7.01 -11.66
CA LEU A 184 0.03 7.29 -10.58
C LEU A 184 -1.40 6.82 -10.90
N GLN A 185 -1.78 6.70 -12.18
CA GLN A 185 -3.10 6.19 -12.56
C GLN A 185 -3.29 4.71 -12.21
N ASP A 186 -2.20 3.95 -12.10
CA ASP A 186 -2.24 2.56 -11.64
C ASP A 186 -2.41 2.46 -10.11
N GLY A 187 -2.31 3.59 -9.41
CA GLY A 187 -2.47 3.70 -7.97
C GLY A 187 -1.15 3.61 -7.21
N LEU A 188 -1.06 4.37 -6.12
CA LEU A 188 0.04 4.33 -5.16
C LEU A 188 -0.53 4.08 -3.77
N VAL A 189 0.18 3.32 -2.95
CA VAL A 189 -0.17 3.13 -1.53
C VAL A 189 1.01 3.53 -0.64
N MET A 190 0.77 4.41 0.33
CA MET A 190 1.71 4.64 1.43
C MET A 190 1.43 3.61 2.52
N PHE A 191 2.42 2.76 2.80
CA PHE A 191 2.45 1.90 3.97
C PHE A 191 3.12 2.67 5.11
N LYS A 192 2.38 2.99 6.18
CA LYS A 192 2.87 3.76 7.31
C LYS A 192 2.61 3.03 8.63
N VAL A 193 3.65 2.89 9.44
CA VAL A 193 3.56 2.39 10.83
C VAL A 193 4.04 3.49 11.76
N MET A 194 3.31 3.72 12.85
CA MET A 194 3.73 4.68 13.87
C MET A 194 3.39 4.21 15.27
N THR A 195 4.14 4.72 16.24
CA THR A 195 3.83 4.64 17.67
C THR A 195 4.53 5.78 18.40
N ASP A 196 4.08 6.11 19.60
CA ASP A 196 4.90 6.82 20.57
C ASP A 196 6.05 5.95 21.11
N LEU A 197 6.99 6.57 21.81
CA LEU A 197 8.15 5.92 22.39
C LEU A 197 7.74 4.91 23.48
N GLN A 198 8.02 3.63 23.25
CA GLN A 198 7.71 2.53 24.17
C GLN A 198 9.00 1.93 24.73
N GLY A 199 9.46 2.47 25.86
CA GLY A 199 10.77 2.16 26.45
C GLY A 199 11.85 3.06 25.86
N THR A 200 12.91 2.47 25.34
CA THR A 200 13.99 3.19 24.64
C THR A 200 13.69 3.38 23.15
N GLU A 201 14.42 4.29 22.51
CA GLU A 201 14.32 4.49 21.06
C GLU A 201 14.65 3.20 20.29
N ASP A 202 15.71 2.49 20.69
CA ASP A 202 16.13 1.25 20.05
C ASP A 202 15.08 0.14 20.23
N GLU A 203 14.49 0.01 21.41
CA GLU A 203 13.38 -0.94 21.65
C GLU A 203 12.15 -0.63 20.80
N THR A 204 11.82 0.66 20.64
CA THR A 204 10.68 1.09 19.81
C THR A 204 10.98 0.87 18.32
N ARG A 205 12.23 1.08 17.88
CA ARG A 205 12.65 0.75 16.50
C ARG A 205 12.56 -0.72 16.21
N ASP A 206 13.06 -1.56 17.12
CA ASP A 206 13.00 -3.00 16.96
C ASP A 206 11.55 -3.51 16.97
N LEU A 207 10.68 -2.90 17.79
CA LEU A 207 9.24 -3.15 17.78
C LEU A 207 8.65 -2.89 16.39
N ILE A 208 8.82 -1.68 15.84
CA ILE A 208 8.29 -1.33 14.51
C ILE A 208 8.90 -2.23 13.43
N ARG A 209 10.22 -2.45 13.43
CA ARG A 209 10.90 -3.30 12.44
C ARG A 209 10.34 -4.71 12.43
N SER A 210 10.19 -5.31 13.62
CA SER A 210 9.64 -6.67 13.75
C SER A 210 8.21 -6.74 13.20
N PHE A 211 7.37 -5.74 13.49
CA PHE A 211 6.01 -5.67 12.94
C PHE A 211 6.01 -5.51 11.41
N VAL A 212 6.83 -4.61 10.87
CA VAL A 212 6.93 -4.40 9.41
C VAL A 212 7.34 -5.69 8.70
N SER A 213 8.30 -6.44 9.24
CA SER A 213 8.75 -7.72 8.66
C SER A 213 7.67 -8.81 8.64
N LEU A 214 6.55 -8.66 9.37
CA LEU A 214 5.41 -9.59 9.27
C LEU A 214 4.59 -9.39 7.98
N TRP A 215 4.70 -8.23 7.33
CA TRP A 215 3.96 -7.91 6.12
C TRP A 215 4.73 -8.21 4.83
N PHE A 216 6.07 -8.17 4.91
CA PHE A 216 6.94 -8.32 3.75
C PHE A 216 7.82 -9.58 3.89
N GLU A 217 7.70 -10.49 2.94
CA GLU A 217 8.41 -11.77 2.94
C GLU A 217 9.86 -11.62 2.46
N GLU A 218 10.03 -10.99 1.30
CA GLU A 218 11.32 -10.90 0.60
C GLU A 218 11.41 -9.59 -0.16
N ALA A 219 12.64 -9.13 -0.36
CA ALA A 219 12.97 -7.98 -1.19
C ALA A 219 14.10 -8.33 -2.15
N SER A 220 14.01 -7.77 -3.36
CA SER A 220 15.05 -7.90 -4.39
C SER A 220 15.25 -6.57 -5.11
N VAL A 221 16.43 -6.38 -5.70
CA VAL A 221 16.67 -5.23 -6.57
C VAL A 221 15.77 -5.35 -7.80
N ALA A 222 15.14 -4.24 -8.20
CA ALA A 222 14.41 -4.17 -9.47
C ALA A 222 15.41 -4.33 -10.63
N ARG A 223 15.49 -5.53 -11.23
CA ARG A 223 16.39 -5.81 -12.37
C ARG A 223 16.02 -4.92 -13.56
N GLU A 224 17.01 -4.34 -14.22
CA GLU A 224 16.85 -3.52 -15.44
C GLU A 224 16.22 -4.28 -16.60
#